data_AF-A0A2R8YDK2-F1
#
_entry.id   AF-A0A2R8YDK2-F1
#
_cell.length_a   1.000
_cell.length_b   1.000
_cell.length_c   1.000
_cell.angle_alpha   90.00
_cell.angle_beta   90.00
_cell.angle_gamma   90.00
#
_symmetry.space_group_name_H-M   'P 1'
#
loop_
_entity.id
_entity.type
_entity.pdbx_description
1 polymer ?
#
loop_
_entity_poly.entity_id
_entity_poly.type
_entity_poly.pdbx_seq_one_letter_code
_entity_poly.pdbx_strand_id
1 'polypeptide(L)'
;MMMAKKWAKFLRDFENFKAACVPWENKIKAIESQFGSSVASYFLFLRWMYGVNMVLFILTFSLIMLPEYLWGLPYGSLPRKTVPRAEEASAANFGVLYDFNGLAQYSVLFYGYYDNKRTIGWMNFRLPLSYFLVGIMCIGYSFLVVLKAMTKNIGDDGGGDDNTFNFSWKVFTSWDYLIGNPETADNKFNSITMNFKEAITEEKAAQVEENVHLIRFLRFLANFFVFLTLGGSGYLIFWAVKRSQEFAQQDPDTLGWWEKNEMNMVMSLLGMFCPTLFDLFAELEDYHPLIALKWLLGRIFALLLGNLYVFILALMDEINNKIEEEKLVKANITLWEANMIKAYNASFSENSTGPPFFVHPADVPRGPCWETMVGQEFVRLTVSDVLTTYVTILIGDFLRACFVRFCNYCWCWDLEYGYWQK
;
A
#
# COMPACT_ATOMS: atom_id res chain seq x y z
N MET A 1 -28.73 28.92 31.62
CA MET A 1 -27.61 28.42 32.45
C MET A 1 -27.44 26.89 32.44
N MET A 2 -28.51 26.08 32.62
CA MET A 2 -28.40 24.60 32.60
C MET A 2 -28.01 24.01 31.23
N MET A 3 -28.49 24.56 30.11
CA MET A 3 -28.11 24.09 28.77
C MET A 3 -26.63 24.31 28.45
N ALA A 4 -26.06 25.45 28.86
CA ALA A 4 -24.64 25.73 28.70
C ALA A 4 -23.76 24.78 29.53
N LYS A 5 -24.17 24.45 30.77
CA LYS A 5 -23.46 23.44 31.59
C LYS A 5 -23.56 22.03 31.01
N LYS A 6 -24.73 21.64 30.46
CA LYS A 6 -24.90 20.35 29.77
C LYS A 6 -24.07 20.28 28.48
N TRP A 7 -23.99 21.38 27.73
CA TRP A 7 -23.17 21.49 26.52
C TRP A 7 -21.67 21.41 26.84
N ALA A 8 -21.20 22.11 27.87
CA ALA A 8 -19.81 22.01 28.33
C ALA A 8 -19.47 20.61 28.84
N LYS A 9 -20.38 19.95 29.55
CA LYS A 9 -20.20 18.56 29.96
C LYS A 9 -20.15 17.61 28.77
N PHE A 10 -21.04 17.78 27.79
CA PHE A 10 -21.03 16.98 26.55
C PHE A 10 -19.74 17.17 25.76
N LEU A 11 -19.26 18.41 25.60
CA LEU A 11 -17.97 18.69 24.96
C LEU A 11 -16.82 17.98 25.66
N ARG A 12 -16.78 18.03 27.00
CA ARG A 12 -15.76 17.33 27.79
C ARG A 12 -15.87 15.81 27.68
N ASP A 13 -17.08 15.26 27.71
CA ASP A 13 -17.31 13.83 27.54
C ASP A 13 -16.97 13.38 26.11
N PHE A 14 -17.18 14.23 25.10
CA PHE A 14 -16.77 14.02 23.71
C PHE A 14 -15.25 14.10 23.53
N GLU A 15 -14.57 15.01 24.22
CA GLU A 15 -13.10 15.05 24.26
C GLU A 15 -12.51 13.80 24.92
N ASN A 16 -13.09 13.36 26.04
CA ASN A 16 -12.71 12.11 26.70
C ASN A 16 -12.95 10.89 25.80
N PHE A 17 -14.09 10.85 25.09
CA PHE A 17 -14.38 9.80 24.12
C PHE A 17 -13.39 9.83 22.95
N LYS A 18 -13.10 11.02 22.40
CA LYS A 18 -12.10 11.20 21.34
C LYS A 18 -10.73 10.70 21.79
N ALA A 19 -10.31 11.01 23.02
CA ALA A 19 -9.06 10.53 23.59
C ALA A 19 -9.03 9.00 23.75
N ALA A 20 -10.14 8.40 24.18
CA ALA A 20 -10.27 6.94 24.28
C ALA A 20 -10.33 6.24 22.91
N CYS A 21 -10.88 6.89 21.90
CA CYS A 21 -10.93 6.40 20.52
C CYS A 21 -9.60 6.54 19.76
N VAL A 22 -8.59 7.20 20.34
CA VAL A 22 -7.26 7.24 19.73
C VAL A 22 -6.65 5.84 19.84
N PRO A 23 -6.43 5.12 18.72
CA PRO A 23 -5.90 3.78 18.78
C PRO A 23 -4.49 3.78 19.37
N TRP A 24 -4.27 2.85 20.28
CA TRP A 24 -2.96 2.49 20.83
C TRP A 24 -2.16 3.60 21.53
N GLU A 25 -2.76 4.74 21.89
CA GLU A 25 -2.08 5.87 22.56
C GLU A 25 -1.30 5.42 23.81
N ASN A 26 -1.93 4.65 24.70
CA ASN A 26 -1.28 4.18 25.93
C ASN A 26 -0.14 3.20 25.65
N LYS A 27 -0.25 2.40 24.59
CA LYS A 27 0.80 1.46 24.19
C LYS A 27 1.99 2.19 23.59
N ILE A 28 1.74 3.20 22.75
CA ILE A 28 2.80 4.05 22.17
C ILE A 28 3.54 4.79 23.29
N LYS A 29 2.84 5.36 24.27
CA LYS A 29 3.47 6.00 25.44
C LYS A 29 4.31 5.06 26.29
N ALA A 30 3.88 3.81 26.44
CA ALA A 30 4.68 2.79 27.13
C ALA A 30 5.96 2.44 26.34
N ILE A 31 5.87 2.37 25.01
CA ILE A 31 7.03 2.16 24.13
C ILE A 31 7.98 3.38 24.20
N GLU A 32 7.45 4.60 24.17
CA GLU A 32 8.22 5.84 24.30
C GLU A 32 9.02 5.90 25.60
N SER A 33 8.42 5.46 26.70
CA SER A 33 9.10 5.33 27.99
C SER A 33 10.27 4.34 27.94
N GLN A 34 10.05 3.15 27.37
CA GLN A 34 11.01 2.05 27.44
C GLN A 34 12.14 2.18 26.42
N PHE A 35 11.82 2.64 25.21
CA PHE A 35 12.71 2.64 24.06
C PHE A 35 13.13 4.05 23.60
N GLY A 36 12.56 5.10 24.21
CA GLY A 36 12.84 6.49 23.87
C GLY A 36 11.94 7.07 22.77
N SER A 37 12.11 8.37 22.53
CA SER A 37 11.30 9.17 21.59
C SER A 37 11.50 8.77 20.13
N SER A 38 12.71 8.30 19.76
CA SER A 38 13.03 7.88 18.39
C SER A 38 12.16 6.72 17.92
N VAL A 39 12.05 5.65 18.73
CA VAL A 39 11.22 4.48 18.41
C VAL A 39 9.72 4.82 18.46
N ALA A 40 9.29 5.64 19.42
CA ALA A 40 7.90 6.08 19.50
C ALA A 40 7.45 6.89 18.28
N SER A 41 8.34 7.68 17.70
CA SER A 41 8.06 8.50 16.51
C SER A 41 7.62 7.66 15.31
N TYR A 42 8.18 6.45 15.14
CA TYR A 42 7.76 5.50 14.10
C TYR A 42 6.29 5.08 14.26
N PHE A 43 5.88 4.67 15.47
CA PHE A 43 4.50 4.24 15.72
C PHE A 43 3.50 5.40 15.65
N LEU A 44 3.91 6.60 16.07
CA LEU A 44 3.11 7.82 15.91
C LEU A 44 2.88 8.12 14.43
N PHE A 45 3.92 8.00 13.59
CA PHE A 45 3.83 8.16 12.15
C PHE A 45 2.92 7.10 11.50
N LEU A 46 3.10 5.82 11.86
CA LEU A 46 2.29 4.72 11.32
C LEU A 46 0.80 4.89 11.67
N ARG A 47 0.49 5.26 12.92
CA ARG A 47 -0.88 5.56 13.34
C ARG A 47 -1.47 6.72 12.54
N TRP A 48 -0.69 7.78 12.33
CA TRP A 48 -1.14 8.93 11.55
C TRP A 48 -1.43 8.55 10.10
N MET A 49 -0.53 7.78 9.46
CA MET A 49 -0.70 7.30 8.08
C MET A 49 -1.94 6.39 7.94
N TYR A 50 -2.14 5.47 8.89
CA TYR A 50 -3.35 4.65 8.95
C TYR A 50 -4.62 5.52 9.07
N GLY A 51 -4.59 6.55 9.92
CA GLY A 51 -5.71 7.48 10.09
C GLY A 51 -6.06 8.23 8.81
N VAL A 52 -5.05 8.70 8.04
CA VAL A 52 -5.27 9.36 6.75
C VAL A 52 -5.91 8.38 5.75
N ASN A 53 -5.37 7.17 5.62
CA ASN A 53 -5.89 6.15 4.71
C ASN A 53 -7.31 5.71 5.07
N MET A 54 -7.66 5.63 6.35
CA MET A 54 -9.02 5.30 6.78
C MET A 54 -10.04 6.36 6.35
N VAL A 55 -9.68 7.64 6.40
CA VAL A 55 -10.55 8.72 5.90
C VAL A 55 -10.73 8.62 4.39
N LEU A 56 -9.66 8.34 3.64
CA LEU A 56 -9.73 8.14 2.19
C LEU A 56 -10.64 6.96 1.83
N PHE A 57 -10.51 5.84 2.56
CA PHE A 57 -11.38 4.67 2.40
C PHE A 57 -12.85 5.02 2.69
N ILE A 58 -13.14 5.74 3.77
CA ILE A 58 -14.51 6.15 4.10
C ILE A 58 -15.10 7.03 2.98
N LEU A 59 -14.31 7.97 2.44
CA LEU A 59 -14.76 8.84 1.34
C LEU A 59 -15.09 8.04 0.08
N THR A 60 -14.22 7.13 -0.35
CA THR A 60 -14.45 6.30 -1.54
C THR A 60 -15.58 5.29 -1.31
N PHE A 61 -15.61 4.63 -0.17
CA PHE A 61 -16.65 3.66 0.17
C PHE A 61 -18.03 4.32 0.24
N SER A 62 -18.17 5.45 0.94
CA SER A 62 -19.46 6.09 1.18
C SER A 62 -20.05 6.80 -0.04
N LEU A 63 -19.22 7.36 -0.93
CA LEU A 63 -19.68 8.19 -2.05
C LEU A 63 -19.62 7.49 -3.41
N ILE A 64 -18.89 6.38 -3.52
CA ILE A 64 -18.77 5.61 -4.77
C ILE A 64 -19.36 4.21 -4.59
N MET A 65 -18.80 3.40 -3.68
CA MET A 65 -19.18 1.98 -3.57
C MET A 65 -20.59 1.79 -3.00
N LEU A 66 -20.92 2.48 -1.92
CA LEU A 66 -22.19 2.34 -1.21
C LEU A 66 -23.39 2.81 -2.03
N PRO A 67 -23.36 3.97 -2.73
CA PRO A 67 -24.44 4.38 -3.62
C PRO A 67 -24.68 3.40 -4.76
N GLU A 68 -23.62 2.85 -5.34
CA GLU A 68 -23.75 1.84 -6.40
C GLU A 68 -24.36 0.54 -5.88
N TYR A 69 -23.96 0.10 -4.69
CA TYR A 69 -24.51 -1.11 -4.07
C TYR A 69 -25.99 -0.97 -3.68
N LEU A 70 -26.39 0.17 -3.11
CA LEU A 70 -27.75 0.38 -2.61
C LEU A 70 -28.75 0.83 -3.68
N TRP A 71 -28.30 1.65 -4.63
CA TRP A 71 -29.18 2.29 -5.62
C TRP A 71 -28.90 1.85 -7.06
N GLY A 72 -27.82 1.11 -7.28
CA GLY A 72 -27.51 0.50 -8.57
C GLY A 72 -28.47 -0.62 -8.92
N LEU A 73 -28.46 -0.98 -10.21
CA LEU A 73 -29.20 -2.15 -10.66
C LEU A 73 -28.65 -3.43 -10.00
N PRO A 74 -29.52 -4.39 -9.62
CA PRO A 74 -29.11 -5.60 -8.94
C PRO A 74 -28.21 -6.47 -9.83
N TYR A 75 -27.47 -7.39 -9.20
CA TYR A 75 -26.70 -8.42 -9.91
C TYR A 75 -27.58 -9.18 -10.91
N GLY A 76 -27.03 -9.52 -12.08
CA GLY A 76 -27.79 -10.23 -13.14
C GLY A 76 -28.60 -9.33 -14.08
N SER A 77 -28.74 -8.02 -13.78
CA SER A 77 -29.51 -7.09 -14.62
C SER A 77 -28.77 -6.61 -15.88
N LEU A 78 -27.45 -6.49 -15.78
CA LEU A 78 -26.58 -6.00 -16.85
C LEU A 78 -25.50 -7.04 -17.15
N PRO A 79 -25.04 -7.15 -18.41
CA PRO A 79 -23.94 -8.04 -18.75
C PRO A 79 -22.69 -7.75 -17.90
N ARG A 80 -22.40 -6.48 -17.61
CA ARG A 80 -21.27 -6.05 -16.76
C ARG A 80 -21.41 -6.36 -15.27
N LYS A 81 -22.59 -6.80 -14.81
CA LYS A 81 -22.90 -7.10 -13.41
C LYS A 81 -23.24 -8.58 -13.19
N THR A 82 -22.83 -9.45 -14.11
CA THR A 82 -23.08 -10.89 -13.99
C THR A 82 -21.93 -11.68 -14.57
N VAL A 83 -21.60 -12.80 -13.92
CA VAL A 83 -20.63 -13.74 -14.43
C VAL A 83 -21.19 -14.40 -15.71
N PRO A 84 -20.37 -14.63 -16.75
CA PRO A 84 -20.77 -15.39 -17.92
C PRO A 84 -21.16 -16.82 -17.57
N ARG A 85 -22.13 -17.39 -18.29
CA ARG A 85 -22.67 -18.72 -17.96
C ARG A 85 -21.64 -19.86 -18.04
N ALA A 86 -20.61 -19.71 -18.85
CA ALA A 86 -19.50 -20.66 -18.95
C ALA A 86 -18.61 -20.71 -17.70
N GLU A 87 -18.50 -19.61 -16.96
CA GLU A 87 -17.60 -19.45 -15.81
C GLU A 87 -18.33 -19.56 -14.47
N GLU A 88 -19.67 -19.57 -14.48
CA GLU A 88 -20.50 -19.53 -13.27
C GLU A 88 -20.21 -20.70 -12.30
N ALA A 89 -19.91 -21.89 -12.83
CA ALA A 89 -19.61 -23.07 -12.02
C ALA A 89 -18.25 -23.00 -11.29
N SER A 90 -17.26 -22.31 -11.87
CA SER A 90 -15.92 -22.18 -11.30
C SER A 90 -15.71 -20.85 -10.59
N ALA A 91 -16.62 -19.89 -10.73
CA ALA A 91 -16.49 -18.52 -10.24
C ALA A 91 -16.39 -18.39 -8.70
N ALA A 92 -16.82 -19.41 -7.94
CA ALA A 92 -16.72 -19.46 -6.48
C ALA A 92 -15.50 -20.26 -5.97
N ASN A 93 -14.70 -20.84 -6.87
CA ASN A 93 -13.51 -21.59 -6.48
C ASN A 93 -12.45 -20.65 -5.88
N PHE A 94 -11.80 -21.10 -4.80
CA PHE A 94 -10.80 -20.30 -4.09
C PHE A 94 -9.65 -19.84 -4.99
N GLY A 95 -9.15 -20.69 -5.89
CA GLY A 95 -8.07 -20.31 -6.81
C GLY A 95 -8.47 -19.17 -7.75
N VAL A 96 -9.70 -19.18 -8.26
CA VAL A 96 -10.22 -18.11 -9.14
C VAL A 96 -10.43 -16.82 -8.35
N LEU A 97 -10.92 -16.94 -7.11
CA LEU A 97 -11.15 -15.80 -6.22
C LEU A 97 -9.85 -15.14 -5.74
N TYR A 98 -8.80 -15.95 -5.50
CA TYR A 98 -7.46 -15.46 -5.14
C TYR A 98 -6.86 -14.59 -6.24
N ASP A 99 -7.11 -14.95 -7.50
CA ASP A 99 -6.69 -14.18 -8.67
C ASP A 99 -7.58 -12.96 -8.94
N PHE A 100 -8.57 -12.69 -8.07
CA PHE A 100 -9.61 -11.67 -8.22
C PHE A 100 -10.50 -11.84 -9.46
N ASN A 101 -10.60 -13.06 -9.98
CA ASN A 101 -11.43 -13.43 -11.12
C ASN A 101 -12.80 -13.98 -10.68
N GLY A 102 -13.66 -14.29 -11.66
CA GLY A 102 -14.99 -14.85 -11.40
C GLY A 102 -15.88 -13.86 -10.63
N LEU A 103 -16.39 -14.27 -9.47
CA LEU A 103 -17.29 -13.41 -8.68
C LEU A 103 -16.63 -12.10 -8.21
N ALA A 104 -15.33 -12.11 -7.93
CA ALA A 104 -14.61 -10.91 -7.49
C ALA A 104 -14.53 -9.86 -8.61
N GLN A 105 -14.32 -10.28 -9.87
CA GLN A 105 -14.25 -9.40 -11.04
C GLN A 105 -15.54 -8.61 -11.24
N TYR A 106 -16.70 -9.25 -11.02
CA TYR A 106 -18.03 -8.64 -11.15
C TYR A 106 -18.55 -8.09 -9.81
N SER A 107 -17.66 -7.44 -9.04
CA SER A 107 -17.99 -6.78 -7.77
C SER A 107 -17.81 -5.27 -7.86
N VAL A 108 -18.41 -4.56 -6.89
CA VAL A 108 -18.36 -3.08 -6.77
C VAL A 108 -16.93 -2.53 -6.61
N LEU A 109 -15.96 -3.39 -6.28
CA LEU A 109 -14.55 -3.00 -6.12
C LEU A 109 -13.89 -2.63 -7.46
N PHE A 110 -14.31 -3.26 -8.56
CA PHE A 110 -13.69 -3.05 -9.87
C PHE A 110 -14.50 -2.12 -10.75
N TYR A 111 -13.79 -1.33 -11.57
CA TYR A 111 -14.39 -0.33 -12.43
C TYR A 111 -15.35 -0.94 -13.48
N GLY A 112 -15.09 -2.16 -13.96
CA GLY A 112 -15.93 -2.84 -14.94
C GLY A 112 -17.37 -3.11 -14.49
N TYR A 113 -17.64 -3.07 -13.18
CA TYR A 113 -18.98 -3.26 -12.61
C TYR A 113 -19.92 -2.06 -12.83
N TYR A 114 -19.36 -0.86 -12.98
CA TYR A 114 -20.13 0.38 -13.01
C TYR A 114 -20.78 0.62 -14.39
N ASP A 115 -22.01 1.13 -14.38
CA ASP A 115 -22.80 1.42 -15.59
C ASP A 115 -22.40 2.77 -16.24
N ASN A 116 -22.61 2.90 -17.55
CA ASN A 116 -22.31 4.12 -18.31
C ASN A 116 -23.46 5.15 -18.26
N LYS A 117 -24.42 4.99 -17.36
CA LYS A 117 -25.53 5.93 -17.19
C LYS A 117 -25.11 7.12 -16.32
N ARG A 118 -25.65 8.29 -16.66
CA ARG A 118 -25.34 9.55 -15.95
C ARG A 118 -25.89 9.61 -14.52
N THR A 119 -26.96 8.87 -14.23
CA THR A 119 -27.67 8.89 -12.95
C THR A 119 -28.11 7.50 -12.54
N ILE A 120 -28.07 7.23 -11.23
CA ILE A 120 -28.37 5.93 -10.65
C ILE A 120 -29.40 6.09 -9.52
N GLY A 121 -30.29 5.09 -9.40
CA GLY A 121 -31.32 5.02 -8.38
C GLY A 121 -32.50 5.98 -8.55
N TRP A 122 -33.43 5.88 -7.60
CA TRP A 122 -34.56 6.81 -7.48
C TRP A 122 -34.08 8.24 -7.20
N MET A 123 -32.98 8.42 -6.47
CA MET A 123 -32.50 9.75 -6.08
C MET A 123 -31.72 10.51 -7.19
N ASN A 124 -31.65 9.96 -8.40
CA ASN A 124 -30.88 10.53 -9.53
C ASN A 124 -29.43 10.87 -9.16
N PHE A 125 -28.77 9.96 -8.44
CA PHE A 125 -27.40 10.17 -7.98
C PHE A 125 -26.43 10.15 -9.17
N ARG A 126 -25.64 11.22 -9.34
CA ARG A 126 -24.70 11.37 -10.45
C ARG A 126 -23.37 10.69 -10.14
N LEU A 127 -23.29 9.40 -10.42
CA LEU A 127 -22.11 8.59 -10.16
C LEU A 127 -20.83 9.13 -10.86
N PRO A 128 -20.82 9.53 -12.15
CA PRO A 128 -19.61 10.04 -12.80
C PRO A 128 -19.06 11.32 -12.15
N LEU A 129 -19.97 12.18 -11.66
CA LEU A 129 -19.59 13.40 -10.94
C LEU A 129 -19.01 13.06 -9.57
N SER A 130 -19.60 12.08 -8.86
CA SER A 130 -19.11 11.60 -7.58
C SER A 130 -17.67 11.08 -7.69
N TYR A 131 -17.41 10.23 -8.70
CA TYR A 131 -16.06 9.74 -8.99
C TYR A 131 -15.02 10.86 -9.14
N PHE A 132 -15.35 11.87 -9.95
CA PHE A 132 -14.46 13.00 -10.19
C PHE A 132 -14.23 13.84 -8.92
N LEU A 133 -15.29 14.18 -8.20
CA LEU A 133 -15.20 14.99 -6.97
C LEU A 133 -14.48 14.25 -5.86
N VAL A 134 -14.74 12.95 -5.67
CA VAL A 134 -14.06 12.13 -4.67
C VAL A 134 -12.57 12.04 -4.98
N GLY A 135 -12.18 11.87 -6.25
CA GLY A 135 -10.77 11.90 -6.65
C GLY A 135 -10.07 13.22 -6.28
N ILE A 136 -10.69 14.36 -6.60
CA ILE A 136 -10.17 15.68 -6.21
C ILE A 136 -10.10 15.83 -4.69
N MET A 137 -11.13 15.40 -3.98
CA MET A 137 -11.19 15.48 -2.51
C MET A 137 -10.13 14.59 -1.86
N CYS A 138 -9.89 13.39 -2.37
CA CYS A 138 -8.84 12.49 -1.87
C CYS A 138 -7.44 13.10 -2.03
N ILE A 139 -7.14 13.67 -3.20
CA ILE A 139 -5.85 14.33 -3.47
C ILE A 139 -5.72 15.60 -2.61
N GLY A 140 -6.74 16.46 -2.62
CA GLY A 140 -6.74 17.72 -1.88
C GLY A 140 -6.64 17.52 -0.36
N TYR A 141 -7.40 16.57 0.20
CA TYR A 141 -7.34 16.23 1.61
C TYR A 141 -5.95 15.71 2.01
N SER A 142 -5.41 14.74 1.26
CA SER A 142 -4.08 14.19 1.52
C SER A 142 -3.01 15.28 1.50
N PHE A 143 -3.04 16.15 0.47
CA PHE A 143 -2.08 17.25 0.35
C PHE A 143 -2.17 18.24 1.52
N LEU A 144 -3.38 18.67 1.89
CA LEU A 144 -3.58 19.63 2.99
C LEU A 144 -3.17 19.05 4.34
N VAL A 145 -3.46 17.78 4.60
CA VAL A 145 -3.13 17.11 5.86
C VAL A 145 -1.61 16.92 5.98
N VAL A 146 -0.94 16.50 4.91
CA VAL A 146 0.53 16.40 4.85
C VAL A 146 1.17 17.76 5.05
N LEU A 147 0.71 18.79 4.32
CA LEU A 147 1.23 20.15 4.43
C LEU A 147 1.10 20.70 5.85
N LYS A 148 -0.07 20.51 6.48
CA LYS A 148 -0.32 20.92 7.86
C LYS A 148 0.57 20.19 8.86
N ALA A 149 0.85 18.90 8.64
CA ALA A 149 1.77 18.14 9.48
C ALA A 149 3.21 18.65 9.33
N MET A 150 3.65 18.93 8.09
CA MET A 150 4.99 19.47 7.83
C MET A 150 5.18 20.87 8.44
N THR A 151 4.23 21.78 8.26
CA THR A 151 4.37 23.16 8.78
C THR A 151 4.36 23.21 10.31
N LYS A 152 3.62 22.29 10.96
CA LYS A 152 3.65 22.19 12.42
C LYS A 152 5.03 21.74 12.92
N ASN A 153 5.66 20.78 12.26
CA ASN A 153 6.96 20.26 12.68
C ASN A 153 8.11 21.24 12.37
N ILE A 154 8.01 22.04 11.31
CA ILE A 154 9.01 23.08 10.98
C ILE A 154 8.97 24.24 11.99
N GLY A 155 7.81 24.51 12.60
CA GLY A 155 7.65 25.60 13.56
C GLY A 155 8.27 25.35 14.94
N ASP A 156 8.59 24.10 15.28
CA ASP A 156 9.16 23.70 16.59
C ASP A 156 10.69 23.57 16.58
N ASP A 157 11.35 23.64 15.42
CA ASP A 157 12.82 23.82 15.33
C ASP A 157 13.13 25.29 15.66
N GLY A 158 13.26 25.59 16.96
CA GLY A 158 13.69 26.88 17.45
C GLY A 158 15.01 27.30 16.78
N GLY A 159 14.97 28.41 16.04
CA GLY A 159 16.12 28.96 15.32
C GLY A 159 17.17 29.59 16.24
N GLY A 160 17.85 28.77 17.04
CA GLY A 160 19.03 29.12 17.82
C GLY A 160 20.25 28.33 17.36
N ASP A 161 21.44 28.91 17.54
CA ASP A 161 22.74 28.23 17.37
C ASP A 161 22.97 27.21 18.50
N ASP A 162 22.07 26.22 18.59
CA ASP A 162 21.87 25.33 19.74
C ASP A 162 22.93 24.20 19.82
N ASN A 163 23.80 24.10 18.81
CA ASN A 163 24.83 23.06 18.77
C ASN A 163 26.02 23.35 19.68
N THR A 164 26.20 24.57 20.19
CA THR A 164 27.36 24.91 21.05
C THR A 164 27.24 24.38 22.49
N PHE A 165 26.02 24.15 23.01
CA PHE A 165 25.79 23.68 24.38
C PHE A 165 24.65 22.65 24.51
N ASN A 166 24.53 21.73 23.54
CA ASN A 166 23.46 20.73 23.48
C ASN A 166 23.31 19.92 24.80
N PHE A 167 24.42 19.46 25.38
CA PHE A 167 24.38 18.72 26.65
C PHE A 167 23.87 19.57 27.82
N SER A 168 24.35 20.80 27.95
CA SER A 168 23.94 21.70 29.03
C SER A 168 22.45 22.01 28.94
N TRP A 169 21.95 22.33 27.74
CA TRP A 169 20.53 22.60 27.53
C TRP A 169 19.66 21.38 27.84
N LYS A 170 20.06 20.18 27.40
CA LYS A 170 19.35 18.94 27.74
C LYS A 170 19.32 18.68 29.24
N VAL A 171 20.39 18.96 29.98
CA VAL A 171 20.41 18.77 31.45
C VAL A 171 19.46 19.76 32.12
N PHE A 172 19.59 21.05 31.85
CA PHE A 172 18.83 22.09 32.54
C PHE A 172 17.33 22.10 32.20
N THR A 173 16.93 21.56 31.05
CA THR A 173 15.52 21.49 30.63
C THR A 173 14.85 20.15 30.94
N SER A 174 15.60 19.15 31.39
CA SER A 174 15.07 17.80 31.63
C SER A 174 14.20 17.66 32.89
N TRP A 175 14.27 18.61 33.84
CA TRP A 175 13.48 18.60 35.07
C TRP A 175 11.99 18.92 34.86
N ASP A 176 11.10 18.14 35.48
CA ASP A 176 9.66 18.39 35.50
C ASP A 176 9.09 18.13 36.90
N TYR A 177 8.56 19.16 37.53
CA TYR A 177 8.01 19.16 38.89
C TYR A 177 6.50 18.84 38.94
N LEU A 178 5.83 18.72 37.79
CA LEU A 178 4.39 18.51 37.69
C LEU A 178 4.00 17.03 37.67
N ILE A 179 4.97 16.11 37.67
CA ILE A 179 4.75 14.67 37.60
C ILE A 179 4.40 14.13 38.99
N GLY A 180 3.11 13.85 39.22
CA GLY A 180 2.62 13.24 40.46
C GLY A 180 2.50 11.71 40.43
N ASN A 181 2.63 11.07 39.25
CA ASN A 181 2.51 9.62 39.10
C ASN A 181 3.90 8.96 39.06
N PRO A 182 4.22 8.01 39.97
CA PRO A 182 5.53 7.35 40.01
C PRO A 182 5.88 6.64 38.69
N GLU A 183 4.93 5.96 38.04
CA GLU A 183 5.20 5.29 36.76
C GLU A 183 5.61 6.30 35.67
N THR A 184 5.02 7.50 35.69
CA THR A 184 5.36 8.56 34.72
C THR A 184 6.72 9.18 35.02
N ALA A 185 7.12 9.21 36.29
CA ALA A 185 8.45 9.68 36.70
C ALA A 185 9.55 8.71 36.24
N ASP A 186 9.36 7.40 36.44
CA ASP A 186 10.29 6.36 35.95
C ASP A 186 10.40 6.40 34.42
N ASN A 187 9.26 6.57 33.74
CA ASN A 187 9.23 6.71 32.28
C ASN A 187 10.03 7.95 31.81
N LYS A 188 9.87 9.08 32.50
CA LYS A 188 10.60 10.32 32.18
C LYS A 188 12.10 10.16 32.45
N PHE A 189 12.48 9.50 33.53
CA PHE A 189 13.87 9.20 33.85
C PHE A 189 14.55 8.36 32.76
N ASN A 190 13.92 7.26 32.35
CA ASN A 190 14.43 6.39 31.28
C ASN A 190 14.58 7.15 29.94
N SER A 191 13.57 7.95 29.59
CA SER A 191 13.61 8.81 28.39
C SER A 191 14.79 9.78 28.41
N ILE A 192 15.05 10.45 29.55
CA ILE A 192 16.19 11.36 29.70
C ILE A 192 17.51 10.61 29.56
N THR A 193 17.67 9.46 30.22
CA THR A 193 18.88 8.64 30.12
C THR A 193 19.17 8.22 28.67
N MET A 194 18.15 7.81 27.92
CA MET A 194 18.30 7.44 26.51
C MET A 194 18.69 8.63 25.63
N ASN A 195 18.08 9.80 25.81
CA ASN A 195 18.43 11.01 25.06
C ASN A 195 19.90 11.44 25.28
N PHE A 196 20.43 11.27 26.49
CA PHE A 196 21.85 11.55 26.76
C PHE A 196 22.76 10.48 26.16
N LYS A 197 22.38 9.21 26.27
CA LYS A 197 23.14 8.11 25.66
C LYS A 197 23.29 8.31 24.15
N GLU A 198 22.21 8.69 23.47
CA GLU A 198 22.21 9.00 22.03
C GLU A 198 23.16 10.16 21.70
N ALA A 199 23.03 11.30 22.38
CA ALA A 199 23.87 12.48 22.15
C ALA A 199 25.37 12.22 22.40
N ILE A 200 25.72 11.44 23.44
CA ILE A 200 27.12 11.07 23.71
C ILE A 200 27.67 10.14 22.61
N THR A 201 26.82 9.26 22.08
CA THR A 201 27.23 8.30 21.05
C THR A 201 27.48 9.01 19.72
N GLU A 202 26.67 10.02 19.40
CA GLU A 202 26.82 10.89 18.23
C GLU A 202 28.16 11.65 18.24
N GLU A 203 28.50 12.30 19.35
CA GLU A 203 29.80 13.01 19.50
C GLU A 203 31.01 12.08 19.43
N LYS A 204 30.91 10.87 20.00
CA LYS A 204 31.98 9.87 19.91
C LYS A 204 32.22 9.42 18.47
N ALA A 205 31.16 9.26 17.68
CA ALA A 205 31.29 8.90 16.27
C ALA A 205 31.91 10.03 15.44
N ALA A 206 31.64 11.29 15.77
CA ALA A 206 32.20 12.46 15.09
C ALA A 206 33.73 12.63 15.29
N GLN A 207 34.30 12.06 16.36
CA GLN A 207 35.73 12.19 16.71
C GLN A 207 36.64 11.14 16.07
N VAL A 208 36.11 10.15 15.35
CA VAL A 208 36.93 9.10 14.72
C VAL A 208 37.56 9.62 13.44
N GLU A 209 38.89 9.78 13.43
CA GLU A 209 39.65 10.17 12.23
C GLU A 209 39.84 8.96 11.29
N GLU A 210 39.30 9.05 10.08
CA GLU A 210 39.35 7.96 9.11
C GLU A 210 40.18 8.27 7.86
N ASN A 211 40.66 7.22 7.19
CA ASN A 211 41.43 7.32 5.95
C ASN A 211 40.56 7.82 4.79
N VAL A 212 40.68 9.10 4.47
CA VAL A 212 39.87 9.81 3.46
C VAL A 212 39.83 9.11 2.08
N HIS A 213 40.96 8.57 1.61
CA HIS A 213 41.05 7.95 0.29
C HIS A 213 40.33 6.59 0.20
N LEU A 214 40.41 5.77 1.25
CA LEU A 214 39.77 4.45 1.30
C LEU A 214 38.24 4.60 1.29
N ILE A 215 37.72 5.53 2.10
CA ILE A 215 36.29 5.80 2.21
C ILE A 215 35.72 6.38 0.92
N ARG A 216 36.46 7.28 0.27
CA ARG A 216 36.03 7.84 -1.03
C ARG A 216 35.88 6.74 -2.08
N PHE A 217 36.81 5.78 -2.11
CA PHE A 217 36.75 4.63 -3.01
C PHE A 217 35.59 3.70 -2.66
N LEU A 218 35.41 3.38 -1.37
CA LEU A 218 34.35 2.49 -0.91
C LEU A 218 32.95 3.08 -1.17
N ARG A 219 32.79 4.40 -1.00
CA ARG A 219 31.57 5.13 -1.36
C ARG A 219 31.29 5.11 -2.86
N PHE A 220 32.31 5.27 -3.70
CA PHE A 220 32.15 5.16 -5.14
C PHE A 220 31.69 3.73 -5.53
N LEU A 221 32.33 2.71 -4.95
CA LEU A 221 32.02 1.32 -5.18
C LEU A 221 30.58 0.97 -4.73
N ALA A 222 30.16 1.43 -3.56
CA ALA A 222 28.82 1.21 -3.04
C ALA A 222 27.75 1.87 -3.93
N ASN A 223 27.95 3.13 -4.35
CA ASN A 223 27.01 3.79 -5.26
C ASN A 223 26.97 3.11 -6.64
N PHE A 224 28.09 2.59 -7.14
CA PHE A 224 28.10 1.78 -8.36
C PHE A 224 27.22 0.52 -8.23
N PHE A 225 27.33 -0.21 -7.11
CA PHE A 225 26.47 -1.37 -6.86
C PHE A 225 25.00 -0.99 -6.66
N VAL A 226 24.70 0.16 -6.07
CA VAL A 226 23.33 0.69 -5.96
C VAL A 226 22.73 0.92 -7.34
N PHE A 227 23.45 1.59 -8.25
CA PHE A 227 23.00 1.78 -9.63
C PHE A 227 22.81 0.46 -10.39
N LEU A 228 23.72 -0.51 -10.21
CA LEU A 228 23.60 -1.84 -10.80
C LEU A 228 22.37 -2.59 -10.27
N THR A 229 22.09 -2.49 -8.98
CA THR A 229 20.92 -3.12 -8.36
C THR A 229 19.62 -2.47 -8.85
N LEU A 230 19.57 -1.13 -8.95
CA LEU A 230 18.42 -0.40 -9.49
C LEU A 230 18.19 -0.77 -10.97
N GLY A 231 19.22 -0.73 -11.80
CA GLY A 231 19.12 -1.11 -13.21
C GLY A 231 18.74 -2.59 -13.42
N GLY A 232 19.34 -3.49 -12.63
CA GLY A 232 19.04 -4.91 -12.63
C GLY A 232 17.60 -5.21 -12.22
N SER A 233 17.10 -4.54 -11.18
CA SER A 233 15.70 -4.66 -10.76
C SER A 233 14.73 -4.20 -11.85
N GLY A 234 14.97 -3.05 -12.48
CA GLY A 234 14.14 -2.57 -13.60
C GLY A 234 14.14 -3.52 -14.79
N TYR A 235 15.29 -4.09 -15.16
CA TYR A 235 15.39 -5.08 -16.23
C TYR A 235 14.62 -6.38 -15.91
N LEU A 236 14.76 -6.90 -14.68
CA LEU A 236 14.07 -8.11 -14.25
C LEU A 236 12.55 -7.92 -14.27
N ILE A 237 12.05 -6.74 -13.88
CA ILE A 237 10.62 -6.43 -13.92
C ILE A 237 10.13 -6.37 -15.37
N PHE A 238 10.83 -5.64 -16.24
CA PHE A 238 10.46 -5.57 -17.65
C PHE A 238 10.42 -6.97 -18.28
N TRP A 239 11.41 -7.79 -17.99
CA TRP A 239 11.47 -9.18 -18.45
C TRP A 239 10.31 -10.03 -17.90
N ALA A 240 10.02 -9.93 -16.60
CA ALA A 240 8.95 -10.68 -15.95
C ALA A 240 7.57 -10.27 -16.47
N VAL A 241 7.32 -8.98 -16.70
CA VAL A 241 6.05 -8.51 -17.27
C VAL A 241 5.89 -9.01 -18.70
N LYS A 242 6.91 -8.86 -19.55
CA LYS A 242 6.84 -9.35 -20.93
C LYS A 242 6.56 -10.85 -21.00
N ARG A 243 7.16 -11.62 -20.10
CA ARG A 243 6.92 -13.06 -19.98
C ARG A 243 5.51 -13.38 -19.46
N SER A 244 5.01 -12.61 -18.50
CA SER A 244 3.62 -12.75 -18.04
C SER A 244 2.59 -12.45 -19.15
N GLN A 245 2.90 -11.52 -20.06
CA GLN A 245 2.06 -11.22 -21.22
C GLN A 245 2.02 -12.38 -22.22
N GLU A 246 3.14 -13.08 -22.43
CA GLU A 246 3.16 -14.27 -23.28
C GLU A 246 2.28 -15.38 -22.70
N PHE A 247 2.26 -15.55 -21.38
CA PHE A 247 1.36 -16.49 -20.72
C PHE A 247 -0.11 -16.03 -20.76
N ALA A 248 -0.39 -14.73 -20.71
CA ALA A 248 -1.75 -14.21 -20.83
C ALA A 248 -2.40 -14.48 -22.20
N GLN A 249 -1.60 -14.74 -23.24
CA GLN A 249 -2.11 -15.14 -24.57
C GLN A 249 -2.36 -16.65 -24.69
N GLN A 250 -1.88 -17.47 -23.73
CA GLN A 250 -2.07 -18.92 -23.72
C GLN A 250 -3.30 -19.31 -22.89
N ASP A 251 -3.87 -20.48 -23.19
CA ASP A 251 -5.09 -20.93 -22.50
C ASP A 251 -4.86 -21.10 -20.99
N PRO A 252 -5.75 -20.55 -20.13
CA PRO A 252 -5.58 -20.52 -18.66
C PRO A 252 -5.44 -21.89 -18.01
N ASP A 253 -5.94 -22.95 -18.66
CA ASP A 253 -5.96 -24.32 -18.14
C ASP A 253 -4.63 -25.06 -18.34
N THR A 254 -3.75 -24.53 -19.21
CA THR A 254 -2.43 -25.12 -19.48
C THR A 254 -1.34 -24.57 -18.57
N LEU A 255 -1.60 -23.44 -17.90
CA LEU A 255 -0.64 -22.70 -17.09
C LEU A 255 -0.70 -23.13 -15.62
N GLY A 256 0.45 -23.48 -15.06
CA GLY A 256 0.60 -23.77 -13.64
C GLY A 256 0.46 -22.52 -12.75
N TRP A 257 0.41 -22.75 -11.44
CA TRP A 257 0.26 -21.67 -10.45
C TRP A 257 1.47 -20.73 -10.40
N TRP A 258 2.68 -21.26 -10.63
CA TRP A 258 3.93 -20.49 -10.62
C TRP A 258 4.00 -19.54 -11.80
N GLU A 259 3.62 -20.01 -12.99
CA GLU A 259 3.61 -19.22 -14.23
C GLU A 259 2.64 -18.04 -14.13
N LYS A 260 1.48 -18.24 -13.49
CA LYS A 260 0.49 -17.17 -13.26
C LYS A 260 0.94 -16.12 -12.24
N ASN A 261 1.74 -16.52 -11.25
CA ASN A 261 2.19 -15.64 -10.17
C ASN A 261 3.66 -15.19 -10.30
N GLU A 262 4.33 -15.51 -11.41
CA GLU A 262 5.75 -15.23 -11.64
C GLU A 262 6.05 -13.73 -11.46
N MET A 263 5.28 -12.85 -12.11
CA MET A 263 5.46 -11.41 -12.02
C MET A 263 5.34 -10.90 -10.58
N ASN A 264 4.28 -11.29 -9.87
CA ASN A 264 4.05 -10.85 -8.49
C ASN A 264 5.15 -11.36 -7.57
N MET A 265 5.60 -12.59 -7.74
CA MET A 265 6.70 -13.14 -6.97
C MET A 265 8.01 -12.39 -7.24
N VAL A 266 8.34 -12.09 -8.50
CA VAL A 266 9.55 -11.31 -8.85
C VAL A 266 9.48 -9.93 -8.21
N MET A 267 8.34 -9.24 -8.30
CA MET A 267 8.14 -7.92 -7.68
C MET A 267 8.32 -7.97 -6.16
N SER A 268 7.67 -8.92 -5.47
CA SER A 268 7.77 -9.04 -4.02
C SER A 268 9.17 -9.47 -3.56
N LEU A 269 9.86 -10.34 -4.31
CA LEU A 269 11.23 -10.75 -4.01
C LEU A 269 12.22 -9.59 -4.21
N LEU A 270 12.06 -8.78 -5.26
CA LEU A 270 12.87 -7.56 -5.44
C LEU A 270 12.63 -6.59 -4.29
N GLY A 271 11.37 -6.41 -3.88
CA GLY A 271 11.00 -5.61 -2.71
C GLY A 271 11.62 -6.11 -1.40
N MET A 272 11.89 -7.42 -1.28
CA MET A 272 12.55 -8.00 -0.12
C MET A 272 14.08 -7.90 -0.19
N PHE A 273 14.69 -8.35 -1.29
CA PHE A 273 16.14 -8.49 -1.38
C PHE A 273 16.84 -7.14 -1.61
N CYS A 274 16.29 -6.25 -2.43
CA CYS A 274 16.98 -4.99 -2.75
C CYS A 274 17.18 -4.09 -1.53
N PRO A 275 16.22 -3.91 -0.60
CA PRO A 275 16.47 -3.19 0.65
C PRO A 275 17.57 -3.82 1.49
N THR A 276 17.61 -5.15 1.62
CA THR A 276 18.70 -5.82 2.38
C THR A 276 20.07 -5.61 1.74
N LEU A 277 20.15 -5.52 0.40
CA LEU A 277 21.38 -5.16 -0.29
C LEU A 277 21.74 -3.68 -0.07
N PHE A 278 20.76 -2.77 -0.05
CA PHE A 278 21.02 -1.37 0.26
C PHE A 278 21.52 -1.16 1.70
N ASP A 279 21.04 -1.96 2.66
CA ASP A 279 21.55 -1.96 4.03
C ASP A 279 23.02 -2.43 4.07
N LEU A 280 23.36 -3.50 3.34
CA LEU A 280 24.74 -3.95 3.21
C LEU A 280 25.63 -2.89 2.56
N PHE A 281 25.13 -2.17 1.55
CA PHE A 281 25.87 -1.07 0.93
C PHE A 281 26.00 0.13 1.86
N ALA A 282 25.02 0.39 2.73
CA ALA A 282 25.09 1.46 3.73
C ALA A 282 26.19 1.18 4.77
N GLU A 283 26.39 -0.09 5.17
CA GLU A 283 27.51 -0.49 6.04
C GLU A 283 28.88 -0.26 5.37
N LEU A 284 28.96 -0.30 4.03
CA LEU A 284 30.19 0.01 3.30
C LEU A 284 30.44 1.53 3.18
N GLU A 285 29.41 2.37 3.17
CA GLU A 285 29.59 3.81 2.93
C GLU A 285 30.00 4.62 4.16
N ASP A 286 29.79 4.04 5.34
CA ASP A 286 30.02 4.60 6.67
C ASP A 286 29.62 6.09 6.73
N TYR A 287 28.34 6.34 6.46
CA TYR A 287 27.75 7.66 6.61
C TYR A 287 27.28 7.88 8.04
N HIS A 288 27.27 9.14 8.49
CA HIS A 288 26.58 9.53 9.72
C HIS A 288 25.15 8.94 9.73
N PRO A 289 24.67 8.36 10.84
CA PRO A 289 23.42 7.58 10.87
C PRO A 289 22.22 8.34 10.28
N LEU A 290 22.09 9.65 10.54
CA LEU A 290 21.01 10.48 9.97
C LEU A 290 21.13 10.67 8.45
N ILE A 291 22.34 10.78 7.92
CA ILE A 291 22.60 10.93 6.48
C ILE A 291 22.44 9.57 5.80
N ALA A 292 22.97 8.51 6.41
CA ALA A 292 22.80 7.13 5.98
C ALA A 292 21.31 6.78 5.85
N LEU A 293 20.51 7.09 6.87
CA LEU A 293 19.06 6.87 6.87
C LEU A 293 18.35 7.61 5.74
N LYS A 294 18.72 8.88 5.49
CA LYS A 294 18.14 9.67 4.37
C LYS A 294 18.48 9.07 3.02
N TRP A 295 19.74 8.65 2.81
CA TRP A 295 20.16 8.00 1.56
C TRP A 295 19.53 6.62 1.37
N LEU A 296 19.46 5.81 2.42
CA LEU A 296 18.80 4.52 2.42
C LEU A 296 17.32 4.67 2.03
N LEU A 297 16.61 5.58 2.70
CA LEU A 297 15.21 5.87 2.40
C LEU A 297 15.04 6.39 0.96
N GLY A 298 15.93 7.27 0.51
CA GLY A 298 15.92 7.78 -0.86
C GLY A 298 16.12 6.68 -1.91
N ARG A 299 17.02 5.72 -1.65
CA ARG A 299 17.27 4.56 -2.53
C ARG A 299 16.11 3.58 -2.56
N ILE A 300 15.52 3.28 -1.41
CA ILE A 300 14.31 2.45 -1.30
C ILE A 300 13.15 3.13 -2.03
N PHE A 301 12.98 4.44 -1.85
CA PHE A 301 11.96 5.21 -2.57
C PHE A 301 12.19 5.19 -4.08
N ALA A 302 13.43 5.40 -4.54
CA ALA A 302 13.79 5.33 -5.96
C ALA A 302 13.53 3.94 -6.56
N LEU A 303 13.83 2.87 -5.81
CA LEU A 303 13.52 1.49 -6.21
C LEU A 303 12.00 1.29 -6.32
N LEU A 304 11.22 1.62 -5.30
CA LEU A 304 9.76 1.42 -5.29
C LEU A 304 9.09 2.21 -6.41
N LEU A 305 9.46 3.48 -6.58
CA LEU A 305 8.90 4.35 -7.62
C LEU A 305 9.35 3.91 -9.01
N GLY A 306 10.63 3.55 -9.18
CA GLY A 306 11.17 3.04 -10.43
C GLY A 306 10.51 1.73 -10.86
N ASN A 307 10.35 0.79 -9.93
CA ASN A 307 9.68 -0.50 -10.15
C ASN A 307 8.22 -0.30 -10.56
N LEU A 308 7.48 0.55 -9.84
CA LEU A 308 6.10 0.91 -10.17
C LEU A 308 6.02 1.55 -11.57
N TYR A 309 6.96 2.42 -11.91
CA TYR A 309 6.98 3.09 -13.21
C TYR A 309 7.22 2.11 -14.37
N VAL A 310 8.22 1.23 -14.26
CA VAL A 310 8.49 0.19 -15.26
C VAL A 310 7.30 -0.75 -15.41
N PHE A 311 6.67 -1.13 -14.30
CA PHE A 311 5.47 -1.94 -14.29
C PHE A 311 4.31 -1.28 -15.05
N ILE A 312 4.03 0.01 -14.80
CA ILE A 312 2.99 0.76 -15.51
C ILE A 312 3.29 0.83 -17.01
N LEU A 313 4.54 1.12 -17.40
CA LEU A 313 4.92 1.17 -18.81
C LEU A 313 4.69 -0.16 -19.51
N ALA A 314 5.05 -1.27 -18.87
CA ALA A 314 4.86 -2.59 -19.44
C ALA A 314 3.36 -2.96 -19.54
N LEU A 315 2.54 -2.58 -18.55
CA LEU A 315 1.08 -2.72 -18.65
C LEU A 315 0.45 -1.88 -19.77
N MET A 316 1.01 -0.71 -20.09
CA MET A 316 0.46 0.14 -21.16
C MET A 316 0.48 -0.56 -22.54
N ASP A 317 1.51 -1.34 -22.83
CA ASP A 317 1.59 -2.11 -24.07
C ASP A 317 0.48 -3.17 -24.13
N GLU A 318 0.18 -3.82 -23.01
CA GLU A 318 -0.90 -4.80 -22.91
C GLU A 318 -2.29 -4.16 -23.01
N ILE A 319 -2.48 -3.01 -22.37
CA ILE A 319 -3.71 -2.23 -22.47
C ILE A 319 -4.00 -1.87 -23.94
N ASN A 320 -2.99 -1.46 -24.69
CA ASN A 320 -3.14 -1.13 -26.11
C ASN A 320 -3.63 -2.34 -26.92
N ASN A 321 -3.05 -3.52 -26.71
CA ASN A 321 -3.48 -4.77 -27.37
C ASN A 321 -4.92 -5.14 -26.99
N LYS A 322 -5.28 -5.04 -25.71
CA LYS A 322 -6.65 -5.32 -25.23
C LYS A 322 -7.69 -4.34 -25.75
N ILE A 323 -7.33 -3.07 -25.92
CA ILE A 323 -8.18 -2.06 -26.55
C ILE A 323 -8.47 -2.42 -28.02
N GLU A 324 -7.49 -2.95 -28.75
CA GLU A 324 -7.70 -3.43 -30.11
C GLU A 324 -8.61 -4.66 -30.17
N GLU A 325 -8.41 -5.63 -29.28
CA GLU A 325 -9.33 -6.79 -29.12
C GLU A 325 -10.76 -6.34 -28.80
N GLU A 326 -10.93 -5.38 -27.87
CA GLU A 326 -12.25 -4.88 -27.48
C GLU A 326 -12.98 -4.22 -28.67
N LYS A 327 -12.27 -3.50 -29.54
CA LYS A 327 -12.86 -2.90 -30.76
C LYS A 327 -13.40 -3.98 -31.70
N LEU A 328 -12.64 -5.06 -31.91
CA LEU A 328 -13.07 -6.18 -32.75
C LEU A 328 -14.28 -6.90 -32.17
N VAL A 329 -14.26 -7.17 -30.85
CA VAL A 329 -15.37 -7.82 -30.17
C VAL A 329 -16.63 -6.96 -30.19
N LYS A 330 -16.52 -5.63 -29.99
CA LYS A 330 -17.66 -4.70 -30.11
C LYS A 330 -18.31 -4.76 -31.50
N ALA A 331 -17.51 -4.85 -32.56
CA ALA A 331 -18.04 -4.99 -33.92
C ALA A 331 -18.74 -6.35 -34.15
N ASN A 332 -18.20 -7.44 -33.59
CA ASN A 332 -18.83 -8.75 -33.67
C ASN A 332 -20.13 -8.82 -32.86
N ILE A 333 -20.19 -8.16 -31.70
CA ILE A 333 -21.39 -8.12 -30.85
C ILE A 333 -22.55 -7.45 -31.58
N THR A 334 -22.33 -6.31 -32.25
CA THR A 334 -23.42 -5.63 -32.98
C THR A 334 -23.98 -6.49 -34.11
N LEU A 335 -23.11 -7.25 -34.80
CA LEU A 335 -23.52 -8.23 -35.81
C LEU A 335 -24.27 -9.41 -35.20
N TRP A 336 -23.80 -9.92 -34.06
CA TRP A 336 -24.45 -11.00 -33.31
C TRP A 336 -25.84 -10.59 -32.83
N GLU A 337 -25.99 -9.39 -32.26
CA GLU A 337 -27.28 -8.83 -31.82
C GLU A 337 -28.24 -8.70 -33.00
N ALA A 338 -27.78 -8.16 -34.14
CA ALA A 338 -28.60 -8.04 -35.35
C ALA A 338 -29.06 -9.39 -35.88
N ASN A 339 -28.19 -10.40 -35.89
CA ASN A 339 -28.53 -11.76 -36.32
C ASN A 339 -29.51 -12.44 -35.38
N MET A 340 -29.32 -12.26 -34.06
CA MET A 340 -30.23 -12.79 -33.05
C MET A 340 -31.63 -12.18 -33.16
N ILE A 341 -31.73 -10.86 -33.32
CA ILE A 341 -33.01 -10.18 -33.53
C ILE A 341 -33.69 -10.66 -34.83
N LYS A 342 -32.91 -10.85 -35.90
CA LYS A 342 -33.42 -11.39 -37.16
C LYS A 342 -33.95 -12.83 -37.01
N ALA A 343 -33.22 -13.69 -36.30
CA ALA A 343 -33.64 -15.06 -36.01
C ALA A 343 -34.89 -15.10 -35.12
N TYR A 344 -34.99 -14.19 -34.15
CA TYR A 344 -36.17 -14.05 -33.31
C TYR A 344 -37.40 -13.62 -34.11
N ASN A 345 -37.29 -12.60 -34.95
CA ASN A 345 -38.41 -12.14 -35.79
C ASN A 345 -38.85 -13.21 -36.80
N ALA A 346 -37.93 -14.05 -37.29
CA ALA A 346 -38.24 -15.15 -38.19
C ALA A 346 -38.94 -16.34 -37.51
N SER A 347 -38.84 -16.48 -36.19
CA SER A 347 -39.51 -17.57 -35.45
C SER A 347 -40.96 -17.23 -35.08
N PHE A 348 -41.36 -15.96 -35.18
CA PHE A 348 -42.73 -15.51 -34.94
C PHE A 348 -43.58 -15.53 -36.21
N SER A 349 -44.79 -16.08 -36.09
CA SER A 349 -45.83 -15.96 -37.11
C SER A 349 -46.34 -14.51 -37.16
N GLU A 350 -46.55 -13.99 -38.37
CA GLU A 350 -46.89 -12.58 -38.71
C GLU A 350 -48.07 -11.96 -37.91
N ASN A 351 -48.86 -12.77 -37.18
CA ASN A 351 -50.05 -12.34 -36.44
C ASN A 351 -49.97 -12.47 -34.90
N SER A 352 -48.77 -12.57 -34.30
CA SER A 352 -48.63 -12.67 -32.84
C SER A 352 -47.75 -11.57 -32.24
N THR A 353 -48.30 -10.83 -31.26
CA THR A 353 -47.51 -9.94 -30.39
C THR A 353 -46.81 -10.78 -29.33
N GLY A 354 -45.62 -11.27 -29.66
CA GLY A 354 -44.72 -11.90 -28.70
C GLY A 354 -44.14 -10.91 -27.68
N PRO A 355 -43.59 -11.40 -26.56
CA PRO A 355 -42.77 -10.57 -25.69
C PRO A 355 -41.57 -10.00 -26.48
N PRO A 356 -40.96 -8.88 -26.06
CA PRO A 356 -39.76 -8.37 -26.71
C PRO A 356 -38.62 -9.39 -26.65
N PHE A 357 -37.77 -9.41 -27.68
CA PHE A 357 -36.54 -10.21 -27.71
C PHE A 357 -35.72 -9.96 -26.43
N PHE A 358 -35.50 -11.00 -25.64
CA PHE A 358 -34.78 -10.94 -24.37
C PHE A 358 -33.68 -12.00 -24.35
N VAL A 359 -32.44 -11.57 -24.21
CA VAL A 359 -31.30 -12.44 -23.91
C VAL A 359 -30.95 -12.25 -22.45
N HIS A 360 -30.73 -13.36 -21.74
CA HIS A 360 -30.23 -13.28 -20.38
C HIS A 360 -28.86 -12.60 -20.38
N PRO A 361 -28.61 -11.61 -19.50
CA PRO A 361 -27.36 -10.85 -19.54
C PRO A 361 -26.09 -11.71 -19.46
N ALA A 362 -26.13 -12.88 -18.81
CA ALA A 362 -25.02 -13.83 -18.73
C ALA A 362 -24.63 -14.51 -20.06
N ASP A 363 -25.51 -14.50 -21.05
CA ASP A 363 -25.30 -15.13 -22.36
C ASP A 363 -24.83 -14.13 -23.42
N VAL A 364 -24.77 -12.83 -23.08
CA VAL A 364 -24.29 -11.77 -23.97
C VAL A 364 -22.77 -11.83 -24.08
N PRO A 365 -22.18 -11.98 -25.29
CA PRO A 365 -20.74 -11.95 -25.50
C PRO A 365 -20.14 -10.60 -25.08
N ARG A 366 -18.92 -10.61 -24.53
CA ARG A 366 -18.26 -9.40 -24.00
C ARG A 366 -16.79 -9.39 -24.38
N GLY A 367 -16.27 -8.17 -24.56
CA GLY A 367 -14.83 -7.95 -24.71
C GLY A 367 -14.14 -7.84 -23.35
N PRO A 368 -12.79 -7.95 -23.32
CA PRO A 368 -12.01 -7.70 -22.13
C PRO A 368 -12.17 -6.24 -21.67
N CYS A 369 -12.27 -6.02 -20.36
CA CYS A 369 -12.27 -4.69 -19.75
C CYS A 369 -10.89 -4.42 -19.15
N TRP A 370 -10.09 -3.61 -19.85
CA TRP A 370 -8.73 -3.30 -19.46
C TRP A 370 -8.67 -2.59 -18.09
N GLU A 371 -9.67 -1.77 -17.74
CA GLU A 371 -9.69 -1.09 -16.44
C GLU A 371 -9.77 -2.06 -15.26
N THR A 372 -10.56 -3.13 -15.43
CA THR A 372 -10.71 -4.16 -14.39
C THR A 372 -9.46 -5.00 -14.29
N MET A 373 -8.87 -5.36 -15.43
CA MET A 373 -7.61 -6.09 -15.48
C MET A 373 -6.48 -5.34 -14.76
N VAL A 374 -6.29 -4.05 -15.06
CA VAL A 374 -5.29 -3.22 -14.40
C VAL A 374 -5.55 -3.17 -12.90
N GLY A 375 -6.81 -3.00 -12.48
CA GLY A 375 -7.20 -3.05 -11.08
C GLY A 375 -6.86 -4.37 -10.39
N GLN A 376 -7.11 -5.51 -11.05
CA GLN A 376 -6.80 -6.84 -10.54
C GLN A 376 -5.29 -7.01 -10.33
N GLU A 377 -4.46 -6.59 -11.29
CA GLU A 377 -3.00 -6.70 -11.15
C GLU A 377 -2.47 -5.83 -10.00
N PHE A 378 -2.97 -4.60 -9.82
CA PHE A 378 -2.59 -3.77 -8.67
C PHE A 378 -2.99 -4.37 -7.33
N VAL A 379 -4.20 -4.93 -7.22
CA VAL A 379 -4.67 -5.56 -5.99
C VAL A 379 -3.89 -6.84 -5.71
N ARG A 380 -3.64 -7.66 -6.74
CA ARG A 380 -2.85 -8.90 -6.62
C ARG A 380 -1.41 -8.60 -6.19
N LEU A 381 -0.77 -7.59 -6.78
CA LEU A 381 0.55 -7.10 -6.36
C LEU A 381 0.55 -6.67 -4.89
N THR A 382 -0.43 -5.85 -4.48
CA THR A 382 -0.52 -5.38 -3.09
C THR A 382 -0.72 -6.53 -2.10
N VAL A 383 -1.58 -7.50 -2.42
CA VAL A 383 -1.84 -8.68 -1.57
C VAL A 383 -0.61 -9.58 -1.52
N SER A 384 0.06 -9.80 -2.65
CA SER A 384 1.30 -10.55 -2.73
C SER A 384 2.39 -9.91 -1.88
N ASP A 385 2.58 -8.59 -2.00
CA ASP A 385 3.58 -7.86 -1.22
C ASP A 385 3.30 -7.93 0.30
N VAL A 386 2.05 -7.79 0.71
CA VAL A 386 1.65 -7.95 2.12
C VAL A 386 1.90 -9.38 2.59
N LEU A 387 1.54 -10.38 1.79
CA LEU A 387 1.76 -11.79 2.11
C LEU A 387 3.25 -12.11 2.22
N THR A 388 4.05 -11.69 1.24
CA THR A 388 5.49 -11.87 1.25
C THR A 388 6.09 -11.16 2.45
N THR A 389 5.70 -9.93 2.76
CA THR A 389 6.18 -9.20 3.96
C THR A 389 5.85 -9.96 5.25
N TYR A 390 4.64 -10.50 5.37
CA TYR A 390 4.26 -11.29 6.54
C TYR A 390 5.06 -12.59 6.65
N VAL A 391 5.22 -13.30 5.52
CA VAL A 391 6.00 -14.53 5.43
C VAL A 391 7.47 -14.26 5.74
N THR A 392 8.05 -13.16 5.24
CA THR A 392 9.46 -12.83 5.48
C THR A 392 9.71 -12.41 6.91
N ILE A 393 8.80 -11.67 7.55
CA ILE A 393 8.90 -11.39 8.99
C ILE A 393 8.83 -12.69 9.78
N LEU A 394 7.78 -13.50 9.57
CA LEU A 394 7.59 -14.73 10.33
C LEU A 394 8.71 -15.75 10.13
N ILE A 395 9.03 -16.05 8.87
CA ILE A 395 10.04 -17.06 8.52
C ILE A 395 11.44 -16.50 8.71
N GLY A 396 11.70 -15.26 8.30
CA GLY A 396 13.02 -14.63 8.42
C GLY A 396 13.45 -14.51 9.87
N ASP A 397 12.59 -13.97 10.74
CA ASP A 397 12.93 -13.84 12.17
C ASP A 397 13.00 -15.21 12.85
N PHE A 398 12.11 -16.14 12.48
CA PHE A 398 12.15 -17.51 13.00
C PHE A 398 13.42 -18.27 12.58
N LEU A 399 13.80 -18.20 11.30
CA LEU A 399 15.00 -18.83 10.78
C LEU A 399 16.25 -18.18 11.34
N ARG A 400 16.28 -16.85 11.46
CA ARG A 400 17.39 -16.12 12.09
C ARG A 400 17.54 -16.51 13.56
N ALA A 401 16.44 -16.60 14.30
CA ALA A 401 16.44 -17.06 15.69
C ALA A 401 16.87 -18.53 15.81
N CYS A 402 16.41 -19.40 14.91
CA CYS A 402 16.85 -20.80 14.85
C CYS A 402 18.34 -20.91 14.53
N PHE A 403 18.82 -20.15 13.55
CA PHE A 403 20.22 -20.13 13.15
C PHE A 403 21.12 -19.67 14.30
N VAL A 404 20.77 -18.58 14.98
CA VAL A 404 21.52 -18.11 16.15
C VAL A 404 21.54 -19.21 17.22
N ARG A 405 20.41 -19.82 17.56
CA ARG A 405 20.37 -20.88 18.59
C ARG A 405 21.14 -22.14 18.22
N PHE A 406 21.07 -22.61 16.97
CA PHE A 406 21.75 -23.84 16.54
C PHE A 406 23.23 -23.61 16.24
N CYS A 407 23.59 -22.49 15.61
CA CYS A 407 24.97 -22.19 15.24
C CYS A 407 25.79 -21.63 16.41
N ASN A 408 25.18 -21.08 17.47
CA ASN A 408 25.92 -20.72 18.69
C ASN A 408 26.58 -21.94 19.36
N TYR A 409 26.02 -23.15 19.18
CA TYR A 409 26.64 -24.40 19.65
C TYR A 409 27.83 -24.87 18.79
N CYS A 410 27.92 -24.43 17.53
CA CYS A 410 28.94 -24.88 16.58
C CYS A 410 30.00 -23.83 16.25
N TRP A 411 29.82 -22.57 16.69
CA TRP A 411 30.72 -21.46 16.40
C TRP A 411 31.35 -20.90 17.68
N CYS A 412 32.65 -20.58 17.62
CA CYS A 412 33.38 -20.06 18.78
C CYS A 412 33.06 -18.59 19.15
N TRP A 413 32.08 -17.97 18.50
CA TRP A 413 31.69 -16.58 18.71
C TRP A 413 30.27 -16.54 19.25
N ASP A 414 30.08 -15.83 20.36
CA ASP A 414 28.77 -15.69 21.00
C ASP A 414 27.86 -14.81 20.13
N LEU A 415 27.08 -15.47 19.26
CA LEU A 415 26.18 -14.82 18.31
C LEU A 415 25.00 -14.11 19.00
N GLU A 416 24.78 -14.34 20.32
CA GLU A 416 23.76 -13.66 21.12
C GLU A 416 24.15 -12.22 21.52
N TYR A 417 25.46 -11.90 21.61
CA TYR A 417 25.89 -10.58 22.09
C TYR A 417 25.54 -9.44 21.11
N GLY A 418 25.51 -9.74 19.80
CA GLY A 418 25.09 -8.80 18.76
C GLY A 418 23.58 -8.62 18.62
N TYR A 419 22.77 -9.46 19.27
CA TYR A 419 21.31 -9.50 19.09
C TYR A 419 20.56 -8.41 19.88
N TRP A 420 21.17 -7.88 20.94
CA TRP A 420 20.55 -6.88 21.84
C TRP A 420 21.12 -5.46 21.68
N GLN A 421 22.07 -5.24 20.77
CA GLN A 421 22.75 -3.95 20.56
C GLN A 421 22.42 -3.23 19.24
N LYS A 422 21.63 -3.83 18.33
CA LYS A 422 21.12 -3.14 17.14
C LYS A 422 19.67 -2.73 17.33
#